data_AF-A0A662CSH6-F1
#
_entry.id   AF-A0A662CSH6-F1
#
_cell.length_a   1.000
_cell.length_b   1.000
_cell.length_c   1.000
_cell.angle_alpha   90.00
_cell.angle_beta   90.00
_cell.angle_gamma   90.00
#
_symmetry.space_group_name_H-M   'P 1'
#
loop_
_entity.id
_entity.type
_entity.pdbx_description
1 polymer ?
#
loop_
_entity_poly.entity_id
_entity_poly.type
_entity_poly.pdbx_seq_one_letter_code
_entity_poly.pdbx_strand_id
1 'polypeptide(L)'
;LTPETRNYFAMGEDEKKVPSLITEEDVVWWGEQLIKGEQHRRNKGKNPITNPTIAIVKVHFDKFMEYHNHQKSLKDRSQRAQVNLNERRSQIDGVIQQIWNEVEHTYSDLPEEMRREEAGEYGLIYVFRKNELSNATLFQSPRIEEIG
;
A
#
# COMPACT_ATOMS: atom_id res chain seq x y z
N LEU A 1 -21.18 19.62 -35.12
CA LEU A 1 -22.26 18.82 -34.48
C LEU A 1 -23.27 19.81 -33.90
N THR A 2 -24.57 19.54 -34.00
CA THR A 2 -25.60 20.40 -33.39
C THR A 2 -25.53 20.31 -31.86
N PRO A 3 -25.95 21.35 -31.11
CA PRO A 3 -25.96 21.32 -29.65
C PRO A 3 -26.69 20.10 -29.05
N GLU A 4 -27.82 19.70 -29.65
CA GLU A 4 -28.59 18.49 -29.31
C GLU A 4 -27.76 17.20 -29.31
N THR A 5 -26.66 17.16 -30.07
CA THR A 5 -25.78 15.98 -30.13
C THR A 5 -25.10 15.70 -28.78
N ARG A 6 -24.90 16.74 -27.94
CA ARG A 6 -24.27 16.59 -26.62
C ARG A 6 -25.07 15.72 -25.68
N ASN A 7 -26.41 15.74 -25.79
CA ASN A 7 -27.31 14.93 -24.97
C ASN A 7 -27.05 13.42 -25.09
N TYR A 8 -26.54 12.95 -26.24
CA TYR A 8 -26.20 11.53 -26.42
C TYR A 8 -25.03 11.10 -25.53
N PHE A 9 -24.16 12.04 -25.16
CA PHE A 9 -22.93 11.79 -24.42
C PHE A 9 -23.03 12.28 -22.97
N ALA A 10 -24.23 12.35 -22.41
CA ALA A 10 -24.48 12.83 -21.05
C ALA A 10 -23.97 14.26 -20.77
N MET A 11 -23.92 15.11 -21.80
CA MET A 11 -23.58 16.53 -21.70
C MET A 11 -24.81 17.39 -22.01
N GLY A 12 -24.98 18.50 -21.27
CA GLY A 12 -26.03 19.48 -21.57
C GLY A 12 -25.81 20.15 -22.94
N GLU A 13 -26.89 20.61 -23.56
CA GLU A 13 -26.82 21.24 -24.90
C GLU A 13 -25.96 22.52 -24.90
N ASP A 14 -26.05 23.30 -23.83
CA ASP A 14 -25.30 24.53 -23.61
C ASP A 14 -23.93 24.31 -22.93
N GLU A 15 -23.65 23.07 -22.51
CA GLU A 15 -22.39 22.73 -21.87
C GLU A 15 -21.25 22.80 -22.89
N LYS A 16 -20.30 23.71 -22.63
CA LYS A 16 -19.13 23.94 -23.48
C LYS A 16 -17.84 23.48 -22.82
N LYS A 17 -17.87 23.18 -21.52
CA LYS A 17 -16.70 22.72 -20.79
C LYS A 17 -16.35 21.31 -21.21
N VAL A 18 -15.05 21.05 -21.37
CA VAL A 18 -14.55 19.71 -21.60
C VAL A 18 -14.68 18.90 -20.30
N PRO A 19 -15.21 17.67 -20.37
CA PRO A 19 -15.19 16.70 -19.27
C PRO A 19 -13.85 16.60 -18.53
N SER A 20 -13.91 16.44 -17.20
CA SER A 20 -12.74 16.02 -16.42
C SER A 20 -12.39 14.58 -16.75
N LEU A 21 -11.10 14.31 -16.93
CA LEU A 21 -10.52 12.97 -17.12
C LEU A 21 -9.32 12.78 -16.18
N ILE A 22 -9.38 13.39 -15.00
CA ILE A 22 -8.26 13.46 -14.05
C ILE A 22 -8.18 12.19 -13.21
N THR A 23 -9.34 11.67 -12.78
CA THR A 23 -9.41 10.48 -11.93
C THR A 23 -9.65 9.22 -12.75
N GLU A 24 -9.31 8.06 -12.19
CA GLU A 24 -9.61 6.76 -12.81
C GLU A 24 -11.13 6.62 -12.98
N GLU A 25 -11.91 7.05 -11.99
CA GLU A 25 -13.37 7.02 -12.03
C GLU A 25 -13.95 7.90 -13.15
N ASP A 26 -13.39 9.09 -13.36
CA ASP A 26 -13.79 9.98 -14.44
C ASP A 26 -13.59 9.29 -15.81
N VAL A 27 -12.43 8.67 -16.02
CA VAL A 27 -12.10 7.98 -17.29
C VAL A 27 -13.02 6.79 -17.51
N VAL A 28 -13.31 6.00 -16.48
CA VAL A 28 -14.28 4.89 -16.55
C VAL A 28 -15.65 5.42 -16.96
N TRP A 29 -16.15 6.43 -16.25
CA TRP A 29 -17.49 6.96 -16.47
C TRP A 29 -17.64 7.56 -17.87
N TRP A 30 -16.73 8.45 -18.27
CA TRP A 30 -16.80 9.10 -19.58
C TRP A 30 -16.56 8.13 -20.73
N GLY A 31 -15.66 7.16 -20.57
CA GLY A 31 -15.45 6.11 -21.57
C GLY A 31 -16.74 5.34 -21.87
N GLU A 32 -17.50 4.97 -20.83
CA GLU A 32 -18.80 4.35 -21.00
C GLU A 32 -19.84 5.26 -21.67
N GLN A 33 -19.95 6.52 -21.23
CA GLN A 33 -20.90 7.47 -21.81
C GLN A 33 -20.62 7.73 -23.29
N LEU A 34 -19.35 7.82 -23.68
CA LEU A 34 -18.93 8.01 -25.07
C LEU A 34 -19.31 6.82 -25.95
N ILE A 35 -19.01 5.60 -25.50
CA ILE A 35 -19.31 4.36 -26.23
C ILE A 35 -20.83 4.17 -26.39
N LYS A 36 -21.58 4.28 -25.28
CA LYS A 36 -23.05 4.14 -25.27
C LYS A 36 -23.71 5.25 -26.10
N GLY A 37 -23.24 6.48 -25.96
CA GLY A 37 -23.77 7.64 -26.66
C GLY A 37 -23.63 7.55 -28.17
N GLU A 38 -22.45 7.15 -28.66
CA GLU A 38 -22.23 6.99 -30.10
C GLU A 38 -23.02 5.79 -30.65
N GLN A 39 -23.14 4.70 -29.90
CA GLN A 39 -24.02 3.59 -30.27
C GLN A 39 -25.47 4.06 -30.45
N HIS A 40 -25.98 4.87 -29.51
CA HIS A 40 -27.34 5.43 -29.59
C HIS A 40 -27.51 6.37 -30.79
N ARG A 41 -26.50 7.22 -31.08
CA ARG A 41 -26.50 8.08 -32.27
C ARG A 41 -26.58 7.27 -33.56
N ARG A 42 -25.77 6.21 -33.66
CA ARG A 42 -25.77 5.32 -34.84
C ARG A 42 -27.10 4.60 -35.01
N ASN A 43 -27.72 4.16 -33.93
CA ASN A 43 -29.05 3.52 -33.97
C ASN A 43 -30.14 4.46 -34.50
N LYS A 44 -29.99 5.78 -34.30
CA LYS A 44 -30.88 6.80 -34.88
C LYS A 44 -30.50 7.22 -36.31
N GLY A 45 -29.63 6.47 -36.98
CA GLY A 45 -29.21 6.74 -38.36
C GLY A 45 -28.31 7.97 -38.53
N LYS A 46 -27.71 8.49 -37.45
CA LYS A 46 -26.75 9.60 -37.56
C LYS A 46 -25.41 9.09 -38.08
N ASN A 47 -24.70 9.96 -38.81
CA ASN A 47 -23.37 9.65 -39.31
C ASN A 47 -22.38 9.38 -38.16
N PRO A 48 -21.49 8.38 -38.31
CA PRO A 48 -20.47 8.07 -37.31
C PRO A 48 -19.49 9.22 -37.09
N ILE A 49 -19.01 9.37 -35.86
CA ILE A 49 -17.81 10.17 -35.57
C ILE A 49 -16.59 9.37 -36.02
N THR A 50 -15.72 10.00 -36.81
CA THR A 50 -14.55 9.35 -37.43
C THR A 50 -13.21 9.80 -36.87
N ASN A 51 -13.17 10.88 -36.08
CA ASN A 51 -11.92 11.43 -35.54
C ASN A 51 -12.01 11.71 -34.03
N PRO A 52 -11.61 10.76 -33.17
CA PRO A 52 -11.31 9.36 -33.48
C PRO A 52 -12.59 8.56 -33.78
N THR A 53 -12.46 7.39 -34.41
CA THR A 53 -13.59 6.46 -34.54
C THR A 53 -13.92 5.85 -33.19
N ILE A 54 -15.20 5.52 -32.97
CA ILE A 54 -15.63 4.87 -31.73
C ILE A 54 -14.98 3.50 -31.52
N ALA A 55 -14.58 2.82 -32.59
CA ALA A 55 -13.85 1.57 -32.52
C ALA A 55 -12.48 1.76 -31.84
N ILE A 56 -11.75 2.81 -32.20
CA ILE A 56 -10.46 3.16 -31.57
C ILE A 56 -10.68 3.48 -30.09
N VAL A 57 -11.66 4.33 -29.76
CA VAL A 57 -11.99 4.68 -28.38
C VAL A 57 -12.31 3.41 -27.57
N LYS A 58 -13.11 2.50 -28.12
CA LYS A 58 -13.46 1.23 -27.46
C LYS A 58 -12.23 0.36 -27.21
N VAL A 59 -11.31 0.22 -28.18
CA VAL A 59 -10.07 -0.56 -28.00
C VAL A 59 -9.22 0.01 -26.87
N HIS A 60 -9.03 1.33 -26.83
CA HIS A 60 -8.27 1.98 -25.77
C HIS A 60 -8.97 1.87 -24.40
N PHE A 61 -10.30 2.01 -24.37
CA PHE A 61 -11.09 1.85 -23.16
C PHE A 61 -11.03 0.42 -22.62
N ASP A 62 -11.20 -0.58 -23.47
CA ASP A 62 -11.11 -2.00 -23.09
C ASP A 62 -9.71 -2.30 -22.50
N LYS A 63 -8.64 -1.78 -23.10
CA LYS A 63 -7.27 -1.90 -22.59
C LYS A 63 -7.07 -1.17 -21.25
N PHE A 64 -7.64 0.02 -21.09
CA PHE A 64 -7.61 0.75 -19.83
C PHE A 64 -8.30 -0.05 -18.71
N MET A 65 -9.48 -0.62 -18.99
CA MET A 65 -10.23 -1.43 -18.03
C MET A 65 -9.47 -2.68 -17.61
N GLU A 66 -8.74 -3.32 -18.54
CA GLU A 66 -7.86 -4.45 -18.22
C GLU A 66 -6.79 -4.06 -17.18
N TYR A 67 -6.06 -2.96 -17.43
CA TYR A 67 -5.03 -2.49 -16.50
C TYR A 67 -5.61 -2.02 -15.17
N HIS A 68 -6.73 -1.29 -15.20
CA HIS A 68 -7.41 -0.83 -13.99
C HIS A 68 -7.82 -2.04 -13.11
N ASN A 69 -8.43 -3.07 -13.70
CA ASN A 69 -8.83 -4.27 -12.98
C ASN A 69 -7.63 -5.06 -12.44
N HIS A 70 -6.54 -5.12 -13.22
CA HIS A 70 -5.30 -5.73 -12.77
C HIS A 70 -4.72 -4.99 -11.55
N GLN A 71 -4.61 -3.66 -11.63
CA GLN A 71 -4.11 -2.83 -10.54
C GLN A 71 -4.99 -2.94 -9.29
N LYS A 72 -6.32 -2.95 -9.44
CA LYS A 72 -7.25 -3.18 -8.33
C LYS A 72 -7.00 -4.53 -7.65
N SER A 73 -6.84 -5.60 -8.44
CA SER A 73 -6.51 -6.94 -7.92
C SER A 73 -5.17 -6.97 -7.15
N LEU A 74 -4.15 -6.26 -7.65
CA LEU A 74 -2.87 -6.14 -6.94
C LEU A 74 -3.00 -5.38 -5.62
N LYS A 75 -3.73 -4.26 -5.60
CA LYS A 75 -4.02 -3.48 -4.38
C LYS A 75 -4.73 -4.37 -3.34
N ASP A 76 -5.76 -5.11 -3.74
CA ASP A 76 -6.52 -5.99 -2.86
C ASP A 76 -5.69 -7.16 -2.30
N ARG A 77 -4.78 -7.72 -3.10
CA ARG A 77 -3.83 -8.75 -2.64
C ARG A 77 -2.83 -8.20 -1.64
N SER A 78 -2.26 -7.03 -1.93
CA SER A 78 -1.32 -6.35 -1.04
C SER A 78 -1.98 -6.03 0.30
N GLN A 79 -3.19 -5.47 0.27
CA GLN A 79 -3.93 -5.14 1.49
C GLN A 79 -4.21 -6.39 2.34
N ARG A 80 -4.65 -7.49 1.73
CA ARG A 80 -4.87 -8.75 2.46
C ARG A 80 -3.59 -9.31 3.07
N ALA A 81 -2.48 -9.27 2.34
CA ALA A 81 -1.17 -9.69 2.86
C ALA A 81 -0.75 -8.82 4.05
N GLN A 82 -0.94 -7.50 3.96
CA GLN A 82 -0.63 -6.56 5.03
C GLN A 82 -1.47 -6.82 6.29
N VAL A 83 -2.78 -7.06 6.14
CA VAL A 83 -3.67 -7.40 7.26
C VAL A 83 -3.20 -8.68 7.94
N ASN A 84 -2.95 -9.75 7.16
CA ASN A 84 -2.47 -11.01 7.71
C ASN A 84 -1.12 -10.88 8.41
N LEU A 85 -0.20 -10.08 7.84
CA LEU A 85 1.09 -9.79 8.46
C LEU A 85 0.93 -9.07 9.79
N ASN A 86 0.05 -8.07 9.86
CA ASN A 86 -0.21 -7.33 11.09
C ASN A 86 -0.78 -8.24 12.19
N GLU A 87 -1.74 -9.10 11.86
CA GLU A 87 -2.30 -10.08 12.80
C GLU A 87 -1.23 -11.02 13.35
N ARG A 88 -0.35 -11.53 12.48
CA ARG A 88 0.76 -12.41 12.88
C ARG A 88 1.80 -11.68 13.72
N ARG A 89 2.12 -10.43 13.38
CA ARG A 89 3.05 -9.60 14.16
C ARG A 89 2.56 -9.46 15.59
N SER A 90 1.29 -9.13 15.81
CA SER A 90 0.75 -9.02 17.17
C SER A 90 0.88 -10.32 17.97
N GLN A 91 0.70 -11.48 17.32
CA GLN A 91 0.89 -12.78 17.98
C GLN A 91 2.37 -13.03 18.30
N ILE A 92 3.26 -12.77 17.35
CA ILE A 92 4.71 -12.96 17.49
C ILE A 92 5.28 -12.02 18.55
N ASP A 93 4.87 -10.76 18.58
CA ASP A 93 5.29 -9.78 19.57
C ASP A 93 4.95 -10.26 20.99
N GLY A 94 3.78 -10.89 21.16
CA GLY A 94 3.39 -11.54 22.42
C GLY A 94 4.32 -12.69 22.81
N VAL A 95 4.69 -13.54 21.85
CA VAL A 95 5.64 -14.64 22.09
C VAL A 95 7.04 -14.11 22.43
N ILE A 96 7.53 -13.09 21.72
CA ILE A 96 8.81 -12.44 22.02
C ILE A 96 8.79 -11.87 23.44
N GLN A 97 7.71 -11.21 23.84
CA GLN A 97 7.55 -10.68 25.18
C GLN A 97 7.55 -11.80 26.24
N GLN A 98 6.87 -12.92 25.97
CA GLN A 98 6.85 -14.07 26.87
C GLN A 98 8.25 -14.66 27.06
N ILE A 99 8.99 -14.88 25.96
CA ILE A 99 10.37 -15.39 26.01
C ILE A 99 11.26 -14.45 26.82
N TRP A 100 11.17 -13.14 26.57
CA TRP A 100 11.93 -12.15 27.36
C TRP A 100 11.60 -12.31 28.86
N ASN A 101 10.33 -12.27 29.24
CA ASN A 101 9.93 -12.38 30.63
C ASN A 101 10.42 -13.68 31.30
N GLU A 102 10.38 -14.80 30.57
CA GLU A 102 10.84 -16.10 31.08
C GLU A 102 12.35 -16.15 31.29
N VAL A 103 13.12 -15.65 30.33
CA VAL A 103 14.60 -15.55 30.45
C VAL A 103 14.98 -14.66 31.62
N GLU A 104 14.39 -13.46 31.73
CA GLU A 104 14.65 -12.54 32.85
C GLU A 104 14.28 -13.14 34.21
N HIS A 105 13.16 -13.86 34.27
CA HIS A 105 12.73 -14.51 35.50
C HIS A 105 13.71 -15.62 35.92
N THR A 106 14.15 -16.44 34.96
CA THR A 106 15.07 -17.57 35.19
C THR A 106 16.39 -17.12 35.82
N TYR A 107 16.91 -15.98 35.38
CA TYR A 107 18.20 -15.44 35.84
C TYR A 107 18.05 -14.31 36.87
N SER A 108 16.86 -14.13 37.46
CA SER A 108 16.57 -13.02 38.37
C SER A 108 17.38 -13.05 39.68
N ASP A 109 17.80 -14.23 40.11
CA ASP A 109 18.61 -14.43 41.32
C ASP A 109 20.12 -14.16 41.08
N LEU A 110 20.55 -13.98 39.83
CA LEU A 110 21.95 -13.74 39.49
C LEU A 110 22.33 -12.25 39.63
N PRO A 111 23.60 -11.95 39.97
CA PRO A 111 24.15 -10.61 39.85
C PRO A 111 23.98 -10.04 38.44
N GLU A 112 23.81 -8.72 38.35
CA GLU A 112 23.36 -8.04 37.12
C GLU A 112 24.22 -8.34 35.88
N GLU A 113 25.53 -8.46 36.04
CA GLU A 113 26.48 -8.75 34.96
C GLU A 113 26.30 -10.18 34.42
N MET A 114 26.26 -11.17 35.30
CA MET A 114 26.03 -12.57 34.92
C MET A 114 24.62 -12.78 34.35
N ARG A 115 23.60 -12.13 34.92
CA ARG A 115 22.23 -12.16 34.36
C ARG A 115 22.20 -11.66 32.92
N ARG A 116 22.91 -10.56 32.63
CA ARG A 116 22.97 -9.97 31.27
C ARG A 116 23.76 -10.84 30.29
N GLU A 117 24.82 -11.50 30.76
CA GLU A 117 25.61 -12.46 29.98
C GLU A 117 24.77 -13.68 29.59
N GLU A 118 24.15 -14.34 30.58
CA GLU A 118 23.30 -15.53 30.39
C GLU A 118 22.07 -15.23 29.52
N ALA A 119 21.38 -14.10 29.75
CA ALA A 119 20.27 -13.69 28.90
C ALA A 119 20.72 -13.34 27.46
N GLY A 120 21.97 -12.91 27.28
CA GLY A 120 22.57 -12.65 25.99
C GLY A 120 22.65 -13.89 25.10
N GLU A 121 22.79 -15.09 25.67
CA GLU A 121 22.78 -16.36 24.93
C GLU A 121 21.44 -16.62 24.21
N TYR A 122 20.34 -16.11 24.77
CA TYR A 122 19.00 -16.17 24.17
C TYR A 122 18.73 -15.03 23.18
N GLY A 123 19.72 -14.18 22.92
CA GLY A 123 19.62 -13.05 22.00
C GLY A 123 19.04 -11.77 22.60
N LEU A 124 18.91 -11.67 23.94
CA LEU A 124 18.54 -10.42 24.59
C LEU A 124 19.73 -9.46 24.58
N ILE A 125 19.54 -8.26 24.02
CA ILE A 125 20.58 -7.24 23.95
C ILE A 125 20.19 -6.06 24.83
N TYR A 126 21.00 -5.81 25.86
CA TYR A 126 20.82 -4.68 26.77
C TYR A 126 21.51 -3.45 26.22
N VAL A 127 20.80 -2.32 26.15
CA VAL A 127 21.32 -1.07 25.61
C VAL A 127 21.19 0.03 26.65
N PHE A 128 22.31 0.61 27.07
CA PHE A 128 22.32 1.74 28.00
C PHE A 128 22.02 3.06 27.29
N ARG A 129 21.19 3.90 27.90
CA ARG A 129 20.97 5.28 27.43
C ARG A 129 22.10 6.18 27.91
N LYS A 130 22.34 7.29 27.19
CA LYS A 130 23.40 8.27 27.48
C LYS A 130 23.43 8.76 28.94
N ASN A 131 22.28 8.78 29.62
CA ASN A 131 22.13 9.26 30.99
C ASN A 131 22.31 8.16 32.05
N GLU A 132 22.42 6.89 31.64
CA GLU A 132 22.58 5.72 32.52
C GLU A 132 24.05 5.28 32.65
N LEU A 133 24.95 5.87 31.84
CA LEU A 133 26.37 5.53 31.79
C LEU A 133 27.18 5.97 33.02
N SER A 134 26.69 6.93 33.82
CA SER A 134 27.41 7.43 35.00
C SER A 134 27.66 6.35 36.06
N ASN A 135 26.87 5.28 36.08
CA ASN A 135 27.03 4.13 36.97
C ASN A 135 27.65 2.89 36.28
N ALA A 136 27.78 2.91 34.95
CA ALA A 136 28.26 1.76 34.17
C ALA A 136 29.79 1.73 34.00
N THR A 137 30.46 2.87 34.16
CA THR A 137 31.93 2.99 33.99
C THR A 137 32.75 2.32 35.11
N LEU A 138 32.12 1.86 36.19
CA LEU A 138 32.81 1.19 37.31
C LEU A 138 33.10 -0.30 37.07
N PHE A 139 32.55 -0.91 36.02
CA PHE A 139 32.55 -2.38 35.86
C PHE A 139 32.96 -2.85 34.46
N GLN A 140 33.64 -2.02 33.66
CA GLN A 140 34.31 -2.51 32.47
C GLN A 140 35.55 -3.32 32.91
N SER A 141 35.43 -4.65 32.94
CA SER A 141 36.63 -5.52 32.87
C SER A 141 37.41 -5.16 31.60
N PRO A 142 38.76 -5.20 31.64
CA PRO A 142 39.58 -4.73 30.53
C PRO A 142 39.24 -5.55 29.30
N ARG A 143 38.74 -4.86 28.28
CA ARG A 143 38.70 -5.37 26.91
C ARG A 143 40.12 -5.84 26.61
N ILE A 144 40.31 -7.15 26.46
CA ILE A 144 41.61 -7.72 26.07
C ILE A 144 42.00 -7.01 24.77
N GLU A 145 42.94 -6.07 24.89
CA GLU A 145 43.69 -5.53 23.78
C GLU A 145 44.70 -6.60 23.35
N GLU A 146 44.71 -6.82 22.03
CA GLU A 146 45.79 -7.40 21.22
C GLU A 146 46.10 -8.89 21.29
N ILE A 147 46.00 -9.52 20.10
CA ILE A 147 47.14 -9.99 19.28
C ILE A 147 46.54 -10.19 17.87
N GLY A 148 47.05 -9.63 16.78
CA GLY A 148 48.43 -9.52 16.31
C GLY A 148 48.44 -10.08 14.89
#